data_AF-A0A7W1UTT0-F1
#
_entry.id   AF-A0A7W1UTT0-F1
#
_cell.length_a   1.000
_cell.length_b   1.000
_cell.length_c   1.000
_cell.angle_alpha   90.00
_cell.angle_beta   90.00
_cell.angle_gamma   90.00
#
_symmetry.space_group_name_H-M   'P 1'
#
loop_
_entity.id
_entity.type
_entity.pdbx_description
1 polymer ?
#
loop_
_entity_poly.entity_id
_entity_poly.type
_entity_poly.pdbx_seq_one_letter_code
_entity_poly.pdbx_strand_id
1 'polypeptide(L)'
;MVDGGAPLLEVIRTGAQANVHRFPGETDFFITLALRASAVHASGDLVVASRARVEEGLKSHVELYDALMSMFGRRPRPPYTTHHLASVLAALAEGFAIQDVGGEHQHLDRPDLGEGVGSGWTLFGTATQAVIEHFTERCSCAAVGWGRPVPGTPADSASELERAHQKPPPKRRMAP
;
A
#
# COMPACT_ATOMS: atom_id res chain seq x y z
N MET A 1 8.83 -9.99 5.87
CA MET A 1 7.56 -9.45 6.36
C MET A 1 7.87 -8.05 6.86
N VAL A 2 7.08 -7.04 6.48
CA VAL A 2 7.31 -5.65 6.91
C VAL A 2 6.50 -5.40 8.18
N ASP A 3 7.09 -4.77 9.18
CA ASP A 3 6.40 -4.46 10.44
C ASP A 3 5.27 -3.44 10.21
N GLY A 4 4.17 -3.57 10.96
CA GLY A 4 2.96 -2.74 10.78
C GLY A 4 3.18 -1.23 11.03
N GLY A 5 4.32 -0.83 11.59
CA GLY A 5 4.72 0.57 11.80
C GLY A 5 5.92 1.01 10.95
N ALA A 6 6.34 0.21 9.97
CA ALA A 6 7.50 0.53 9.16
C ALA A 6 7.29 1.83 8.35
N PRO A 7 8.35 2.64 8.15
CA PRO A 7 8.27 3.79 7.25
C PRO A 7 7.85 3.38 5.84
N LEU A 8 7.11 4.24 5.12
CA LEU A 8 6.71 3.99 3.73
C LEU A 8 7.89 3.59 2.83
N LEU A 9 9.05 4.23 3.02
CA LEU A 9 10.25 3.91 2.26
C LEU A 9 10.72 2.47 2.49
N GLU A 10 10.60 1.95 3.72
CA GLU A 10 10.96 0.56 4.03
C GLU A 10 9.97 -0.43 3.40
N VAL A 11 8.69 -0.08 3.34
CA VAL A 11 7.65 -0.85 2.63
C VAL A 11 7.95 -0.90 1.14
N ILE A 12 8.30 0.25 0.53
CA ILE A 12 8.68 0.33 -0.89
C ILE A 12 9.92 -0.52 -1.15
N ARG A 13 10.98 -0.36 -0.33
CA ARG A 13 12.23 -1.11 -0.46
C ARG A 13 11.99 -2.61 -0.42
N THR A 14 11.28 -3.08 0.60
CA THR A 14 11.02 -4.51 0.79
C THR A 14 10.07 -5.06 -0.26
N GLY A 15 9.04 -4.29 -0.64
CA GLY A 15 8.10 -4.68 -1.69
C GLY A 15 8.79 -4.80 -3.05
N ALA A 16 9.66 -3.85 -3.40
CA ALA A 16 10.46 -3.88 -4.62
C ALA A 16 11.45 -5.05 -4.61
N GLN A 17 12.12 -5.30 -3.47
CA GLN A 17 12.99 -6.47 -3.29
C GLN A 17 12.21 -7.78 -3.51
N ALA A 18 11.03 -7.91 -2.93
CA ALA A 18 10.21 -9.11 -3.11
C ALA A 18 9.72 -9.27 -4.56
N ASN A 19 9.43 -8.16 -5.25
CA ASN A 19 8.99 -8.17 -6.63
C ASN A 19 10.09 -8.69 -7.56
N VAL A 20 11.32 -8.20 -7.41
CA VAL A 20 12.45 -8.64 -8.26
C VAL A 20 12.77 -10.13 -8.10
N HIS A 21 12.69 -10.66 -6.88
CA HIS A 21 12.97 -12.09 -6.61
C HIS A 21 11.83 -13.03 -7.01
N ARG A 22 10.66 -12.50 -7.42
CA ARG A 22 9.51 -13.31 -7.80
C ARG A 22 9.65 -13.95 -9.18
N PHE A 23 10.29 -13.26 -10.12
CA PHE A 23 10.26 -13.62 -11.54
C PHE A 23 11.22 -14.70 -12.04
N PRO A 24 12.42 -14.95 -11.47
CA PRO A 24 13.38 -15.87 -12.09
C PRO A 24 12.92 -17.34 -12.16
N GLY A 25 11.82 -17.71 -11.50
CA GLY A 25 11.23 -19.06 -11.55
C GLY A 25 9.87 -19.18 -12.25
N GLU A 26 9.23 -18.07 -12.65
CA GLU A 26 7.86 -18.09 -13.17
C GLU A 26 7.84 -18.06 -14.72
N THR A 27 8.04 -19.20 -15.37
CA THR A 27 7.97 -19.31 -16.85
C THR A 27 6.63 -18.80 -17.41
N ASP A 28 5.53 -19.00 -16.68
CA ASP A 28 4.18 -18.56 -17.07
C ASP A 28 4.07 -17.04 -17.22
N PHE A 29 4.81 -16.28 -16.41
CA PHE A 29 4.86 -14.82 -16.51
C PHE A 29 5.45 -14.38 -17.86
N PHE A 30 6.61 -14.94 -18.24
CA PHE A 30 7.27 -14.60 -19.50
C PHE A 30 6.48 -15.10 -20.72
N ILE A 31 5.84 -16.27 -20.63
CA ILE A 31 4.92 -16.75 -21.67
C ILE A 31 3.78 -15.74 -21.85
N THR A 32 3.15 -15.32 -20.76
CA THR A 32 2.05 -14.35 -20.79
C THR A 32 2.50 -13.01 -21.41
N LEU A 33 3.70 -12.55 -21.07
CA LEU A 33 4.26 -11.31 -21.60
C LEU A 33 4.58 -11.41 -23.10
N ALA A 34 5.16 -12.54 -23.53
CA ALA A 34 5.42 -12.81 -24.95
C ALA A 34 4.13 -12.90 -25.77
N LEU A 35 3.10 -13.57 -25.24
CA LEU A 35 1.77 -13.65 -25.87
C LEU A 35 1.15 -12.26 -26.02
N ARG A 36 1.22 -11.43 -24.97
CA ARG A 36 0.73 -10.04 -24.99
C ARG A 36 1.47 -9.20 -26.02
N ALA A 37 2.79 -9.25 -26.02
CA ALA A 37 3.62 -8.50 -26.98
C ALA A 37 3.33 -8.91 -28.43
N SER A 38 3.03 -10.19 -28.66
CA SER A 38 2.74 -10.74 -29.99
C SER A 38 1.28 -10.57 -30.42
N ALA A 39 0.37 -10.24 -29.50
CA ALA A 39 -1.08 -10.22 -29.75
C ALA A 39 -1.48 -9.29 -30.90
N VAL A 40 -0.79 -8.15 -31.05
CA VAL A 40 -1.02 -7.17 -32.14
C VAL A 40 -0.86 -7.78 -33.53
N HIS A 41 -0.04 -8.82 -33.66
CA HIS A 41 0.26 -9.47 -34.94
C HIS A 41 -0.53 -10.76 -35.18
N ALA A 42 -1.41 -11.16 -34.25
CA ALA A 42 -2.12 -12.44 -34.30
C ALA A 42 -3.58 -12.30 -34.77
N SER A 43 -4.48 -11.83 -33.90
CA SER A 43 -5.90 -11.66 -34.19
C SER A 43 -6.53 -10.58 -33.32
N GLY A 44 -7.64 -9.99 -33.77
CA GLY A 44 -8.38 -8.98 -33.00
C GLY A 44 -8.85 -9.51 -31.63
N ASP A 45 -9.32 -10.75 -31.59
CA ASP A 45 -9.79 -11.38 -30.35
C ASP A 45 -8.67 -11.55 -29.32
N LEU A 46 -7.45 -11.88 -29.78
CA LEU A 46 -6.30 -12.01 -28.89
C LEU A 46 -5.87 -10.67 -28.30
N VAL A 47 -5.96 -9.58 -29.07
CA VAL A 47 -5.73 -8.21 -28.55
C VAL A 47 -6.76 -7.86 -27.47
N VAL A 48 -8.04 -8.17 -27.70
CA VAL A 48 -9.11 -7.93 -26.72
C VAL A 48 -8.89 -8.73 -25.44
N ALA A 49 -8.63 -10.04 -25.56
CA ALA A 49 -8.37 -10.91 -24.42
C ALA A 49 -7.13 -10.45 -23.63
N SER A 50 -6.06 -10.08 -24.34
CA SER A 50 -4.84 -9.58 -23.72
C SER A 50 -5.05 -8.27 -22.95
N ARG A 51 -5.85 -7.34 -23.49
CA ARG A 51 -6.20 -6.09 -22.81
C ARG A 51 -7.05 -6.35 -21.56
N ALA A 52 -8.06 -7.21 -21.67
CA ALA A 52 -8.91 -7.57 -20.55
C ALA A 52 -8.11 -8.18 -19.39
N ARG A 53 -7.13 -9.03 -19.69
CA ARG A 53 -6.27 -9.63 -18.66
C ARG A 53 -5.38 -8.61 -17.95
N VAL A 54 -4.84 -7.63 -18.69
CA VAL A 54 -4.07 -6.52 -18.09
C VAL A 54 -4.96 -5.69 -17.17
N GLU A 55 -6.15 -5.33 -17.64
CA GLU A 55 -7.10 -4.51 -16.87
C GLU A 55 -7.51 -5.19 -15.56
N GLU A 56 -7.82 -6.49 -15.61
CA GLU A 56 -8.14 -7.27 -14.40
C GLU A 56 -6.98 -7.25 -13.39
N GLY A 57 -5.75 -7.44 -13.88
CA GLY A 57 -4.56 -7.35 -13.03
C GLY A 57 -4.37 -5.96 -12.43
N LEU A 58 -4.57 -4.90 -13.22
CA LEU A 58 -4.45 -3.52 -12.73
C LEU A 58 -5.48 -3.19 -11.67
N LYS A 59 -6.72 -3.66 -11.80
CA LYS A 59 -7.77 -3.42 -10.81
C LYS A 59 -7.37 -3.89 -9.41
N SER A 60 -6.81 -5.09 -9.28
CA SER A 60 -6.33 -5.60 -7.98
C SER A 60 -5.18 -4.76 -7.41
N HIS A 61 -4.30 -4.22 -8.27
CA HIS A 61 -3.24 -3.32 -7.83
C HIS A 61 -3.79 -1.95 -7.40
N VAL A 62 -4.80 -1.42 -8.08
CA VAL A 62 -5.47 -0.18 -7.68
C VAL A 62 -6.04 -0.29 -6.27
N GLU A 63 -6.79 -1.36 -5.99
CA GLU A 63 -7.38 -1.61 -4.67
C GLU A 63 -6.29 -1.68 -3.58
N LEU A 64 -5.18 -2.37 -3.86
CA LEU A 64 -4.03 -2.44 -2.95
C LEU A 64 -3.40 -1.06 -2.72
N TYR A 65 -3.15 -0.29 -3.78
CA TYR A 65 -2.49 1.00 -3.67
C TYR A 65 -3.36 2.06 -3.00
N ASP A 66 -4.69 2.03 -3.19
CA ASP A 66 -5.60 2.90 -2.44
C ASP A 66 -5.58 2.59 -0.93
N ALA A 67 -5.52 1.31 -0.56
CA ALA A 67 -5.38 0.90 0.84
C ALA A 67 -4.05 1.36 1.44
N LEU A 68 -2.94 1.17 0.73
CA LEU A 68 -1.61 1.61 1.17
C LEU A 68 -1.52 3.14 1.27
N MET A 69 -2.03 3.89 0.28
CA MET A 69 -2.05 5.34 0.32
C MET A 69 -2.87 5.86 1.51
N SER A 70 -4.03 5.26 1.78
CA SER A 70 -4.85 5.59 2.95
C SER A 70 -4.08 5.37 4.26
N MET A 71 -3.39 4.24 4.39
CA MET A 71 -2.57 3.91 5.56
C MET A 71 -1.42 4.90 5.77
N PHE A 72 -0.75 5.33 4.70
CA PHE A 72 0.39 6.26 4.75
C PHE A 72 0.00 7.73 4.63
N GLY A 73 -1.30 8.06 4.69
CA GLY A 73 -1.79 9.44 4.62
C GLY A 73 -1.43 10.14 3.31
N ARG A 74 -1.54 9.43 2.19
CA ARG A 74 -1.28 9.94 0.84
C ARG A 74 -2.53 9.90 -0.03
N ARG A 75 -2.50 10.66 -1.11
CA ARG A 75 -3.49 10.63 -2.20
C ARG A 75 -2.80 10.82 -3.55
N PRO A 76 -3.43 10.39 -4.66
CA PRO A 76 -2.96 10.76 -5.99
C PRO A 76 -2.88 12.28 -6.16
N ARG A 77 -1.80 12.76 -6.76
CA ARG A 77 -1.62 14.16 -7.15
C ARG A 77 -2.33 14.41 -8.48
N PRO A 78 -3.20 15.42 -8.64
CA PRO A 78 -3.77 15.77 -9.93
C PRO A 78 -2.68 16.10 -10.98
N PRO A 79 -2.82 15.68 -12.24
CA PRO A 79 -3.97 14.97 -12.86
C PRO A 79 -3.89 13.44 -12.75
N TYR A 80 -2.98 12.89 -11.95
CA TYR A 80 -2.77 11.45 -11.82
C TYR A 80 -3.87 10.78 -11.00
N THR A 81 -4.05 9.48 -11.26
CA THR A 81 -5.01 8.61 -10.57
C THR A 81 -4.26 7.39 -10.04
N THR A 82 -4.88 6.64 -9.13
CA THR A 82 -4.33 5.36 -8.66
C THR A 82 -4.15 4.38 -9.81
N HIS A 83 -5.05 4.40 -10.80
CA HIS A 83 -4.90 3.61 -12.02
C HIS A 83 -3.63 3.99 -12.79
N HIS A 84 -3.35 5.29 -12.99
CA HIS A 84 -2.11 5.73 -13.65
C HIS A 84 -0.87 5.25 -12.89
N LEU A 85 -0.88 5.34 -11.56
CA LEU A 85 0.21 4.81 -10.73
C LEU A 85 0.37 3.30 -10.93
N ALA A 86 -0.72 2.54 -10.87
CA ALA A 86 -0.68 1.09 -11.05
C ALA A 86 -0.16 0.69 -12.42
N SER A 87 -0.62 1.35 -13.49
CA SER A 87 -0.13 1.10 -14.84
C SER A 87 1.37 1.36 -14.99
N VAL A 88 1.88 2.46 -14.41
CA VAL A 88 3.31 2.79 -14.48
C VAL A 88 4.15 1.80 -13.68
N LEU A 89 3.73 1.44 -12.48
CA LEU A 89 4.46 0.46 -11.66
C LEU A 89 4.45 -0.93 -12.27
N ALA A 90 3.34 -1.35 -12.89
CA ALA A 90 3.26 -2.61 -13.63
C ALA A 90 4.22 -2.61 -14.83
N ALA A 91 4.23 -1.54 -15.63
CA ALA A 91 5.13 -1.42 -16.78
C ALA A 91 6.61 -1.40 -16.35
N LEU A 92 6.94 -0.74 -15.24
CA LEU A 92 8.29 -0.77 -14.67
C LEU A 92 8.66 -2.19 -14.22
N ALA A 93 7.80 -2.86 -13.44
CA ALA A 93 8.05 -4.21 -12.98
C ALA A 93 8.28 -5.19 -14.14
N GLU A 94 7.44 -5.14 -15.19
CA GLU A 94 7.59 -5.95 -16.40
C GLU A 94 8.91 -5.65 -17.14
N GLY A 95 9.28 -4.37 -17.28
CA GLY A 95 10.53 -3.96 -17.92
C GLY A 95 11.77 -4.44 -17.17
N PHE A 96 11.78 -4.30 -15.83
CA PHE A 96 12.86 -4.83 -14.99
C PHE A 96 12.94 -6.36 -15.02
N ALA A 97 11.79 -7.04 -15.04
CA ALA A 97 11.74 -8.49 -15.16
C ALA A 97 12.31 -8.99 -16.51
N ILE A 98 12.04 -8.29 -17.62
CA ILE A 98 12.64 -8.61 -18.93
C ILE A 98 14.14 -8.35 -18.95
N GLN A 99 14.59 -7.21 -18.41
CA GLN A 99 16.01 -6.85 -18.44
C GLN A 99 16.88 -7.81 -17.63
N ASP A 100 16.32 -8.40 -16.57
CA ASP A 100 17.06 -9.31 -15.68
C ASP A 100 16.92 -10.79 -16.04
N VAL A 101 16.41 -11.11 -17.24
CA VAL A 101 16.38 -12.51 -17.72
C VAL A 101 17.81 -13.04 -17.84
N GLY A 102 18.26 -13.75 -16.79
CA GLY A 102 19.60 -14.34 -16.68
C GLY A 102 20.64 -13.49 -15.93
N GLY A 103 20.23 -12.45 -15.21
CA GLY A 103 21.12 -11.51 -14.51
C GLY A 103 20.86 -11.38 -13.01
N GLU A 104 21.61 -10.45 -12.38
CA GLU A 104 21.31 -9.93 -11.05
C GLU A 104 20.78 -8.49 -11.19
N HIS A 105 19.61 -8.21 -10.61
CA HIS A 105 19.11 -6.84 -10.52
C HIS A 105 20.14 -5.87 -9.93
N GLN A 106 20.29 -4.70 -10.54
CA GLN A 106 21.20 -3.67 -10.04
C GLN A 106 20.77 -3.20 -8.64
N HIS A 107 21.73 -3.14 -7.72
CA HIS A 107 21.53 -2.63 -6.37
C HIS A 107 22.29 -1.31 -6.15
N LEU A 108 21.76 -0.50 -5.24
CA LEU A 108 22.28 0.78 -4.80
C LEU A 108 22.32 0.79 -3.28
N ASP A 109 23.42 1.30 -2.71
CA ASP A 109 23.49 1.60 -1.29
C ASP A 109 23.05 3.04 -1.03
N ARG A 110 22.06 3.21 -0.16
CA ARG A 110 21.37 4.47 0.15
C ARG A 110 21.19 4.63 1.66
N PRO A 111 22.28 4.88 2.40
CA PRO A 111 22.23 5.04 3.86
C PRO A 111 21.55 6.34 4.32
N ASP A 112 21.21 7.24 3.39
CA ASP A 112 20.70 8.59 3.63
C ASP A 112 19.19 8.68 3.88
N LEU A 113 18.45 7.56 3.82
CA LEU A 113 16.98 7.54 3.82
C LEU A 113 16.32 7.57 5.20
N GLY A 114 17.11 7.72 6.25
CA GLY A 114 16.64 7.90 7.63
C GLY A 114 16.50 6.61 8.43
N GLU A 115 16.15 6.77 9.71
CA GLU A 115 16.04 5.67 10.66
C GLU A 115 14.89 4.71 10.29
N GLY A 116 15.11 3.41 10.48
CA GLY A 116 14.12 2.37 10.19
C GLY A 116 13.98 2.02 8.71
N VAL A 117 14.87 2.52 7.83
CA VAL A 117 14.93 2.19 6.40
C VAL A 117 16.27 1.53 6.10
N GLY A 118 16.24 0.33 5.50
CA GLY A 118 17.46 -0.37 5.08
C GLY A 118 18.21 0.35 3.96
N SER A 119 19.55 0.23 3.94
CA SER A 119 20.39 0.94 2.97
C SER A 119 20.49 0.25 1.60
N GLY A 120 20.26 -1.07 1.54
CA GLY A 120 20.28 -1.83 0.28
C GLY A 120 18.97 -1.73 -0.50
N TRP A 121 19.03 -1.11 -1.68
CA TRP A 121 17.89 -0.90 -2.59
C TRP A 121 18.15 -1.50 -3.95
N THR A 122 17.14 -2.09 -4.58
CA THR A 122 17.19 -2.38 -6.02
C THR A 122 16.99 -1.09 -6.80
N LEU A 123 17.51 -1.03 -8.02
CA LEU A 123 17.23 0.08 -8.95
C LEU A 123 15.71 0.20 -9.21
N PHE A 124 15.00 -0.93 -9.25
CA PHE A 124 13.54 -0.96 -9.32
C PHE A 124 12.88 -0.29 -8.10
N GLY A 125 13.39 -0.53 -6.89
CA GLY A 125 12.89 0.12 -5.67
C GLY A 125 13.11 1.63 -5.68
N THR A 126 14.27 2.09 -6.14
CA THR A 126 14.55 3.52 -6.30
C THR A 126 13.64 4.17 -7.36
N ALA A 127 13.41 3.50 -8.50
CA ALA A 127 12.49 3.98 -9.52
C ALA A 127 11.04 4.04 -9.01
N THR A 128 10.62 3.01 -8.26
CA THR A 128 9.30 2.94 -7.63
C THR A 128 9.11 4.08 -6.61
N GLN A 129 10.11 4.36 -5.78
CA GLN A 129 10.08 5.51 -4.87
C GLN A 129 9.85 6.81 -5.65
N ALA A 130 10.64 7.08 -6.70
CA ALA A 130 10.54 8.30 -7.47
C ALA A 130 9.15 8.46 -8.12
N VAL A 131 8.59 7.38 -8.67
CA VAL A 131 7.24 7.38 -9.24
C VAL A 131 6.20 7.68 -8.15
N ILE A 132 6.25 7.00 -7.01
CA ILE A 132 5.29 7.22 -5.91
C ILE A 132 5.37 8.66 -5.41
N GLU A 133 6.58 9.21 -5.22
CA GLU A 133 6.77 10.59 -4.77
C GLU A 133 6.22 11.62 -5.75
N HIS A 134 6.34 11.36 -7.05
CA HIS A 134 5.83 12.25 -8.09
C HIS A 134 4.31 12.14 -8.29
N PHE A 135 3.78 10.91 -8.27
CA PHE A 135 2.36 10.63 -8.54
C PHE A 135 1.45 10.86 -7.33
N THR A 136 2.02 10.91 -6.12
CA THR A 136 1.23 11.04 -4.90
C THR A 136 1.73 12.17 -4.02
N GLU A 137 0.83 12.74 -3.24
CA GLU A 137 1.13 13.78 -2.27
C GLU A 137 0.56 13.40 -0.90
N ARG A 138 1.08 14.01 0.16
CA ARG A 138 0.51 13.83 1.50
C ARG A 138 -0.89 14.43 1.52
N CYS A 139 -1.83 13.73 2.13
CA CYS A 139 -3.12 14.29 2.45
C CYS A 139 -2.88 15.47 3.39
N SER A 140 -3.20 16.68 2.93
CA SER A 140 -3.28 17.86 3.78
C SER A 140 -4.45 17.69 4.74
N CYS A 141 -4.28 16.94 5.81
CA CYS A 141 -5.21 17.02 6.93
C CYS A 141 -4.83 18.29 7.69
N ALA A 142 -5.60 19.37 7.50
CA ALA A 142 -5.79 20.31 8.60
C ALA A 142 -6.24 19.46 9.78
N ALA A 143 -5.48 19.51 10.89
CA ALA A 143 -5.69 18.69 12.07
C ALA A 143 -7.18 18.56 12.43
N VAL A 144 -7.81 17.46 12.04
CA VAL A 144 -9.02 16.99 12.71
C VAL A 144 -8.49 16.39 14.00
N GLY A 145 -8.38 17.25 15.00
CA GLY A 145 -7.90 16.92 16.33
C GLY A 145 -8.73 15.78 16.89
N TRP A 146 -8.12 14.61 16.98
CA TRP A 146 -8.50 13.65 18.00
C TRP A 146 -8.16 14.30 19.34
N GLY A 147 -9.15 14.88 20.02
CA GLY A 147 -9.07 15.21 21.43
C GLY A 147 -9.05 16.69 21.85
N ARG A 148 -9.67 17.62 21.11
CA ARG A 148 -10.09 18.90 21.75
C ARG A 148 -11.59 18.85 22.07
N PRO A 149 -11.99 19.00 23.35
CA PRO A 149 -13.40 19.17 23.69
C PRO A 149 -13.93 20.42 23.02
N VAL A 150 -15.10 20.32 22.41
CA VAL A 150 -15.85 21.48 21.89
C VAL A 150 -16.22 22.36 23.09
N PRO A 151 -15.89 23.67 23.10
CA PRO A 151 -16.37 24.56 24.15
C PRO A 151 -17.87 24.78 23.93
N GLY A 152 -18.71 24.29 24.86
CA GLY A 152 -20.13 24.61 24.87
C GLY A 152 -21.10 23.47 25.17
N THR A 153 -20.64 22.25 25.46
CA THR A 153 -21.55 21.19 25.96
C THR A 153 -21.54 21.19 27.49
N PRO A 154 -22.69 21.34 28.17
CA PRO A 154 -22.75 21.35 29.62
C PRO A 154 -22.36 19.99 30.19
N ALA A 155 -21.30 19.99 31.00
CA ALA A 155 -20.85 18.86 31.78
C ALA A 155 -21.76 18.68 33.00
N ASP A 156 -22.88 17.97 32.88
CA ASP A 156 -23.55 17.33 34.02
C ASP A 156 -24.74 16.47 33.55
N SER A 157 -24.46 15.23 33.14
CA SER A 157 -25.53 14.21 32.97
C SER A 157 -25.03 12.77 33.16
N ALA A 158 -23.72 12.52 33.15
CA ALA A 158 -23.17 11.18 33.33
C ALA A 158 -22.97 10.79 34.80
N SER A 159 -23.05 11.72 35.76
CA SER A 159 -22.80 11.47 37.20
C SER A 159 -24.06 11.12 38.02
N GLU A 160 -25.26 11.22 37.42
CA GLU A 160 -26.55 10.90 38.07
C GLU A 160 -27.09 9.50 37.71
N LEU A 161 -26.79 8.98 36.51
CA LEU A 161 -27.25 7.65 36.08
C LEU A 161 -26.48 6.50 36.77
N GLU A 162 -25.25 6.72 37.23
CA GLU A 162 -24.44 5.70 37.93
C GLU A 162 -24.78 5.55 39.42
N ARG A 163 -25.52 6.50 40.03
CA ARG A 163 -26.00 6.38 41.42
C ARG A 163 -27.31 5.62 41.56
N ALA A 164 -28.04 5.37 40.47
CA ALA A 164 -29.37 4.76 40.50
C ALA A 164 -29.38 3.22 40.48
N HIS A 165 -28.22 2.55 40.39
CA HIS A 165 -28.13 1.08 40.26
C HIS A 165 -27.30 0.36 41.34
N GLN A 166 -26.98 1.02 42.46
CA GLN A 166 -26.30 0.36 43.58
C GLN A 166 -27.32 -0.36 44.47
N LYS A 167 -27.47 -1.67 44.24
CA LYS A 167 -28.29 -2.59 45.04
C LYS A 167 -27.71 -2.74 46.46
N PRO A 168 -28.51 -2.62 47.54
CA PRO A 168 -27.99 -2.71 48.91
C PRO A 168 -27.56 -4.16 49.28
N PRO A 169 -26.52 -4.32 50.13
CA PRO A 169 -26.00 -5.64 50.52
C PRO A 169 -26.95 -6.40 51.46
N PRO A 170 -26.96 -7.75 51.41
CA PRO A 170 -27.85 -8.58 52.23
C PRO A 170 -27.47 -8.54 53.72
N LYS A 171 -28.49 -8.39 54.59
CA LYS A 171 -28.36 -8.41 56.04
C LYS A 171 -27.92 -9.81 56.52
N ARG A 172 -26.74 -9.91 57.14
CA ARG A 172 -26.30 -11.11 57.87
C ARG A 172 -27.23 -11.33 59.08
N ARG A 173 -27.92 -12.47 59.12
CA ARG A 173 -28.53 -12.99 60.35
C ARG A 173 -27.41 -13.55 61.24
N MET A 174 -27.32 -13.08 62.47
CA MET A 174 -26.51 -13.69 63.53
C MET A 174 -27.24 -14.91 64.10
N ALA A 175 -26.46 -15.96 64.34
CA ALA A 175 -26.86 -17.17 65.06
C ALA A 175 -26.99 -16.91 66.57
N PRO A 176 -27.67 -17.80 67.29
CA PRO A 176 -27.17 -18.33 68.55
C PRO A 176 -26.47 -19.68 68.34
#